data_AF-A0A948UP78-F1
#
_entry.id   AF-A0A948UP78-F1
#
_cell.length_a   1.000
_cell.length_b   1.000
_cell.length_c   1.000
_cell.angle_alpha   90.00
_cell.angle_beta   90.00
_cell.angle_gamma   90.00
#
_symmetry.space_group_name_H-M   'P 1'
#
loop_
_entity.id
_entity.type
_entity.pdbx_description
1 polymer ?
#
loop_
_entity_poly.entity_id
_entity_poly.type
_entity_poly.pdbx_seq_one_letter_code
_entity_poly.pdbx_strand_id
1 'polypeptide(L)'
;MQRAKSYIELESVTGVKVLKVTFAERFNLFGREDIVLSVITNEKKEKEWWVVGGSTPMNFYSKLIFKSADEAFSMHTGLMLRMNDAKFSESKEEPEVIGYDAFICHASEDKEDVVRPLAKRLTEIGFNIWYDEFELKVGDSLRQSIDKGLINSRYGIIILSKAFFSKNWTKYELNGLVAKEIDEKNIILPIWHKITKADLMQYSPSLVDKVALDTTKKSIKTIADQIIEVLSS
;
A
#
# COMPACT_ATOMS: atom_id res chain seq x y z
N MET A 1 26.09 26.35 -4.02
CA MET A 1 25.25 27.56 -3.84
C MET A 1 25.35 28.55 -5.01
N GLN A 2 26.56 28.91 -5.49
CA GLN A 2 26.71 29.86 -6.60
C GLN A 2 26.11 29.37 -7.93
N ARG A 3 26.29 28.08 -8.26
CA ARG A 3 25.64 27.42 -9.42
C ARG A 3 24.11 27.44 -9.34
N ALA A 4 23.55 27.26 -8.13
CA ALA A 4 22.11 27.35 -7.92
C ALA A 4 21.63 28.77 -8.25
N LYS A 5 22.26 29.79 -7.64
CA LYS A 5 21.97 31.21 -7.88
C LYS A 5 22.01 31.58 -9.37
N SER A 6 23.08 31.22 -10.07
CA SER A 6 23.25 31.54 -11.50
C SER A 6 22.20 30.87 -12.38
N TYR A 7 21.74 29.67 -12.04
CA TYR A 7 20.68 28.99 -12.77
C TYR A 7 19.32 29.70 -12.59
N ILE A 8 18.98 30.12 -11.37
CA ILE A 8 17.73 30.86 -11.10
C ILE A 8 17.69 32.17 -11.86
N GLU A 9 18.78 32.93 -11.82
CA GLU A 9 18.84 34.25 -12.45
C GLU A 9 18.82 34.16 -13.98
N LEU A 10 19.15 33.00 -14.56
CA LEU A 10 19.15 32.74 -16.01
C LEU A 10 17.80 32.20 -16.51
N GLU A 11 17.14 31.34 -15.73
CA GLU A 11 15.83 30.75 -16.06
C GLU A 11 14.63 31.65 -15.69
N SER A 12 14.84 32.68 -14.86
CA SER A 12 13.78 33.63 -14.48
C SER A 12 13.54 34.70 -15.54
N VAL A 13 12.31 35.21 -15.61
CA VAL A 13 11.95 36.38 -16.43
C VAL A 13 12.89 37.55 -16.10
N THR A 14 13.33 38.29 -17.12
CA THR A 14 14.28 39.41 -16.99
C THR A 14 13.97 40.33 -15.81
N GLY A 15 14.88 40.43 -14.83
CA GLY A 15 14.81 41.35 -13.68
C GLY A 15 14.70 40.69 -12.30
N VAL A 16 14.51 39.37 -12.23
CA VAL A 16 14.53 38.62 -10.97
C VAL A 16 15.96 38.47 -10.45
N LYS A 17 16.17 38.78 -9.17
CA LYS A 17 17.44 38.63 -8.44
C LYS A 17 17.24 37.75 -7.23
N VAL A 18 18.19 36.86 -7.00
CA VAL A 18 18.20 36.01 -5.81
C VAL A 18 18.78 36.80 -4.63
N LEU A 19 17.96 36.98 -3.60
CA LEU A 19 18.31 37.67 -2.36
C LEU A 19 18.98 36.74 -1.36
N LYS A 20 18.48 35.50 -1.23
CA LYS A 20 18.99 34.52 -0.27
C LYS A 20 18.86 33.10 -0.82
N VAL A 21 19.85 32.26 -0.54
CA VAL A 21 19.83 30.82 -0.76
C VAL A 21 20.23 30.14 0.54
N THR A 22 19.42 29.20 1.02
CA THR A 22 19.67 28.45 2.25
C THR A 22 19.52 26.97 1.94
N PHE A 23 20.44 26.13 2.43
CA PHE A 23 20.24 24.69 2.39
C PHE A 23 19.03 24.32 3.27
N ALA A 24 18.14 23.50 2.74
CA ALA A 24 17.01 22.97 3.50
C ALA A 24 17.29 21.52 3.89
N GLU A 25 17.34 20.63 2.89
CA GLU A 25 17.41 19.18 3.11
C GLU A 25 18.20 18.48 2.00
N ARG A 26 18.63 17.24 2.27
CA ARG A 26 19.34 16.37 1.34
C ARG A 26 18.63 15.02 1.32
N PHE A 27 18.42 14.48 0.11
CA PHE A 27 17.78 13.19 -0.10
C PHE A 27 18.71 12.27 -0.91
N ASN A 28 18.73 10.99 -0.53
CA ASN A 28 19.37 9.94 -1.31
C ASN A 28 18.32 8.89 -1.65
N LEU A 29 18.02 8.75 -2.94
CA LEU A 29 16.98 7.85 -3.43
C LEU A 29 17.41 7.23 -4.77
N PHE A 30 17.29 5.91 -4.89
CA PHE A 30 17.75 5.13 -6.04
C PHE A 30 19.23 5.38 -6.42
N GLY A 31 20.09 5.58 -5.41
CA GLY A 31 21.53 5.84 -5.62
C GLY A 31 21.84 7.23 -6.19
N ARG A 32 20.85 8.12 -6.26
CA ARG A 32 21.00 9.52 -6.67
C ARG A 32 20.92 10.41 -5.43
N GLU A 33 21.81 11.39 -5.35
CA GLU A 33 21.81 12.39 -4.28
C GLU A 33 21.32 13.73 -4.84
N ASP A 34 20.21 14.23 -4.31
CA ASP A 34 19.69 15.56 -4.61
C ASP A 34 19.55 16.37 -3.32
N ILE A 35 19.62 17.69 -3.48
CA ILE A 35 19.45 18.66 -2.39
C ILE A 35 18.26 19.56 -2.68
N VAL A 36 17.64 20.03 -1.59
CA VAL A 36 16.61 21.05 -1.65
C VAL A 36 17.15 22.33 -1.02
N LEU A 37 17.05 23.42 -1.76
CA LEU A 37 17.44 24.76 -1.32
C LEU A 37 16.20 25.64 -1.16
N SER A 38 16.14 26.39 -0.07
CA SER A 38 15.20 27.49 0.14
C SER A 38 15.77 28.76 -0.49
N VAL A 39 15.06 29.33 -1.46
CA VAL A 39 15.48 30.52 -2.19
C VAL A 39 14.48 31.64 -1.99
N ILE A 40 15.01 32.84 -1.72
CA ILE A 40 14.24 34.08 -1.66
C ILE A 40 14.69 35.00 -2.80
N THR A 41 13.75 35.53 -3.56
CA THR A 41 13.99 36.47 -4.67
C THR A 41 13.41 37.85 -4.37
N ASN A 42 13.75 38.82 -5.22
CA ASN A 42 13.22 40.19 -5.18
C ASN A 42 11.84 40.35 -5.86
N GLU A 43 11.22 39.25 -6.30
CA GLU A 43 9.97 39.31 -7.06
C GLU A 43 8.81 39.82 -6.20
N LYS A 44 7.85 40.53 -6.79
CA LYS A 44 6.78 41.17 -6.01
C LYS A 44 5.66 40.19 -5.63
N LYS A 45 5.31 39.27 -6.53
CA LYS A 45 4.17 38.37 -6.38
C LYS A 45 4.54 37.07 -5.67
N GLU A 46 5.69 36.50 -6.00
CA GLU A 46 6.13 35.23 -5.42
C GLU A 46 7.62 35.23 -5.12
N LYS A 47 7.95 35.32 -3.82
CA LYS A 47 9.32 35.55 -3.37
C LYS A 47 10.06 34.27 -3.01
N GLU A 48 9.36 33.20 -2.68
CA GLU A 48 9.93 32.05 -2.02
C GLU A 48 9.77 30.78 -2.84
N TRP A 49 10.89 30.11 -3.05
CA TRP A 49 10.99 28.95 -3.92
C TRP A 49 11.77 27.84 -3.23
N TRP A 50 11.40 26.60 -3.52
CA TRP A 50 12.27 25.44 -3.39
C TRP A 50 13.03 25.25 -4.70
N VAL A 51 14.31 24.94 -4.58
CA VAL A 51 15.14 24.50 -5.72
C VAL A 51 15.61 23.10 -5.41
N VAL A 52 15.20 22.15 -6.24
CA VAL A 52 15.56 20.73 -6.08
C VAL A 52 16.49 20.33 -7.22
N GLY A 53 17.55 19.60 -6.91
CA GLY A 53 18.45 18.99 -7.88
C GLY A 53 19.79 18.62 -7.28
N GLY A 54 20.75 18.21 -8.11
CA GLY A 54 22.04 17.72 -7.64
C GLY A 54 22.58 16.69 -8.62
N SER A 55 22.24 15.43 -8.38
CA SER A 55 22.44 14.34 -9.35
C SER A 55 21.44 14.42 -10.50
N THR A 56 20.28 15.05 -10.28
CA THR A 56 19.28 15.35 -11.32
C THR A 56 19.34 16.82 -11.75
N PRO A 57 18.85 17.16 -12.97
CA PRO A 57 18.69 18.54 -13.40
C PRO A 57 17.91 19.35 -12.38
N MET A 58 18.24 20.63 -12.22
CA MET A 58 17.58 21.49 -11.23
C MET A 58 16.23 22.02 -11.71
N ASN A 59 15.25 22.05 -10.81
CA ASN A 59 13.94 22.66 -11.05
C ASN A 59 13.50 23.54 -9.87
N PHE A 60 12.52 24.39 -10.14
CA PHE A 60 11.93 25.34 -9.20
C PHE A 60 10.53 24.92 -8.81
N TYR A 61 10.23 24.99 -7.51
CA TYR A 61 8.92 24.66 -6.97
C TYR A 61 8.46 25.78 -6.05
N SER A 62 7.27 26.29 -6.32
CA SER A 62 6.61 27.34 -5.53
C SER A 62 6.43 26.91 -4.07
N LYS A 63 6.80 27.74 -3.10
CA LYS A 63 6.43 27.50 -1.68
C LYS A 63 4.97 27.81 -1.37
N LEU A 64 4.28 28.49 -2.28
CA LEU A 64 2.83 28.68 -2.18
C LEU A 64 2.09 27.36 -2.45
N ILE A 65 2.67 26.48 -3.27
CA ILE A 65 2.12 25.15 -3.59
C ILE A 65 2.71 24.06 -2.68
N PHE A 66 4.03 23.96 -2.62
CA PHE A 66 4.75 22.91 -1.87
C PHE A 66 5.21 23.46 -0.52
N LYS A 67 4.57 23.01 0.56
CA LYS A 67 4.75 23.55 1.91
C LYS A 67 6.01 23.06 2.60
N SER A 68 6.57 21.96 2.14
CA SER A 68 7.81 21.38 2.68
C SER A 68 8.85 21.11 1.59
N ALA A 69 10.11 20.93 2.00
CA ALA A 69 11.17 20.49 1.12
C ALA A 69 10.90 19.07 0.57
N ASP A 70 10.30 18.20 1.40
CA ASP A 70 9.91 16.84 1.03
C ASP A 70 8.82 16.79 -0.05
N GLU A 71 7.79 17.65 0.04
CA GLU A 71 6.75 17.75 -1.00
C GLU A 71 7.34 18.19 -2.35
N ALA A 72 8.23 19.19 -2.32
CA ALA A 72 8.93 19.64 -3.53
C ALA A 72 9.85 18.55 -4.10
N PHE A 73 10.60 17.86 -3.24
CA PHE A 73 11.46 16.74 -3.63
C PHE A 73 10.65 15.57 -4.21
N SER A 74 9.49 15.26 -3.64
CA SER A 74 8.60 14.20 -4.11
C SER A 74 8.06 14.50 -5.51
N MET A 75 7.58 15.74 -5.75
CA MET A 75 7.15 16.17 -7.08
C MET A 75 8.28 16.14 -8.10
N HIS A 76 9.47 16.62 -7.71
CA HIS A 76 10.67 16.58 -8.54
C HIS A 76 11.07 15.15 -8.91
N THR A 77 11.06 14.25 -7.94
CA THR A 77 11.36 12.84 -8.14
C THR A 77 10.38 12.21 -9.13
N GLY A 78 9.08 12.47 -8.97
CA GLY A 78 8.05 11.99 -9.91
C GLY A 78 8.24 12.54 -11.33
N LEU A 79 8.65 13.80 -11.48
CA LEU A 79 9.02 14.36 -12.78
C LEU A 79 10.22 13.63 -13.39
N MET A 80 11.29 13.44 -12.61
CA MET A 80 12.52 12.77 -13.07
C MET A 80 12.30 11.31 -13.45
N LEU A 81 11.45 10.59 -12.72
CA LEU A 81 11.09 9.21 -13.05
C LEU A 81 10.33 9.14 -14.38
N ARG A 82 9.33 10.00 -14.59
CA ARG A 82 8.57 10.06 -15.85
C ARG A 82 9.43 10.43 -17.05
N MET A 83 10.39 11.35 -16.88
CA MET A 83 11.32 11.71 -17.95
C MET A 83 12.29 10.58 -18.31
N ASN A 84 12.62 9.70 -17.36
CA ASN A 84 13.56 8.60 -17.56
C ASN A 84 12.90 7.30 -18.04
N ASP A 85 11.59 7.14 -17.79
CA ASP A 85 10.85 5.95 -18.21
C ASP A 85 10.36 6.08 -19.66
N ALA A 86 11.09 5.47 -20.59
CA ALA A 86 10.73 5.43 -22.01
C ALA A 86 9.39 4.72 -22.29
N LYS A 87 8.85 3.97 -21.31
CA LYS A 87 7.55 3.29 -21.39
C LYS A 87 6.45 4.04 -20.66
N PHE A 88 6.73 5.23 -20.12
CA PHE A 88 5.70 6.04 -19.48
C PHE A 88 4.56 6.31 -20.46
N SER A 89 3.36 5.86 -20.10
CA SER A 89 2.12 6.12 -20.84
C SER A 89 1.10 6.74 -19.89
N GLU A 90 0.55 7.88 -20.27
CA GLU A 90 -0.57 8.49 -19.57
C GLU A 90 -1.88 8.01 -20.20
N SER A 91 -2.78 7.44 -19.40
CA SER A 91 -4.13 7.08 -19.83
C SER A 91 -5.11 8.15 -19.35
N LYS A 92 -6.07 8.51 -20.22
CA LYS A 92 -7.24 9.32 -19.86
C LYS A 92 -8.45 8.47 -19.48
N GLU A 93 -8.34 7.17 -19.65
CA GLU A 93 -9.39 6.22 -19.28
C GLU A 93 -9.25 5.93 -17.79
N GLU A 94 -10.36 6.04 -17.07
CA GLU A 94 -10.43 5.58 -15.69
C GLU A 94 -10.15 4.08 -15.67
N PRO A 95 -9.26 3.59 -14.79
CA PRO A 95 -9.08 2.15 -14.66
C PRO A 95 -10.42 1.51 -14.31
N GLU A 96 -10.81 0.45 -15.03
CA GLU A 96 -12.05 -0.29 -14.74
C GLU A 96 -12.08 -0.80 -13.30
N VAL A 97 -10.91 -0.99 -12.67
CA VAL A 97 -10.79 -1.44 -11.29
C VAL A 97 -9.68 -0.66 -10.56
N ILE A 98 -10.02 -0.06 -9.42
CA ILE A 98 -9.06 0.56 -8.50
C ILE A 98 -8.93 -0.36 -7.28
N GLY A 99 -7.73 -0.91 -7.08
CA GLY A 99 -7.47 -1.85 -5.98
C GLY A 99 -8.25 -3.15 -6.12
N TYR A 100 -8.48 -3.84 -5.01
CA TYR A 100 -9.19 -5.12 -4.94
C TYR A 100 -10.38 -5.04 -3.99
N ASP A 101 -11.42 -5.84 -4.25
CA ASP A 101 -12.54 -5.96 -3.32
C ASP A 101 -12.13 -6.74 -2.07
N ALA A 102 -11.36 -7.81 -2.26
CA ALA A 102 -10.78 -8.56 -1.16
C ALA A 102 -9.44 -9.20 -1.52
N PHE A 103 -8.61 -9.41 -0.51
CA PHE A 103 -7.49 -10.35 -0.62
C PHE A 103 -7.76 -11.65 0.14
N ILE A 104 -7.14 -12.76 -0.29
CA ILE A 104 -7.23 -14.05 0.43
C ILE A 104 -5.85 -14.45 0.96
N CYS A 105 -5.70 -14.31 2.28
CA CYS A 105 -4.51 -14.75 3.00
C CYS A 105 -4.63 -16.21 3.39
N HIS A 106 -3.65 -17.02 3.01
CA HIS A 106 -3.72 -18.47 3.16
C HIS A 106 -2.34 -19.12 3.24
N ALA A 107 -2.27 -20.35 3.75
CA ALA A 107 -1.09 -21.18 3.56
C ALA A 107 -1.08 -21.76 2.14
N SER A 108 0.11 -21.90 1.55
CA SER A 108 0.31 -22.48 0.21
C SER A 108 -0.43 -23.79 -0.04
N GLU A 109 -0.56 -24.60 1.00
CA GLU A 109 -1.19 -25.92 0.99
C GLU A 109 -2.72 -25.85 0.80
N ASP A 110 -3.35 -24.73 1.15
CA ASP A 110 -4.80 -24.52 1.06
C ASP A 110 -5.24 -23.98 -0.32
N LYS A 111 -4.27 -23.66 -1.19
CA LYS A 111 -4.49 -22.91 -2.42
C LYS A 111 -5.47 -23.59 -3.38
N GLU A 112 -5.24 -24.86 -3.67
CA GLU A 112 -6.05 -25.61 -4.64
C GLU A 112 -7.39 -26.08 -4.06
N ASP A 113 -7.42 -26.35 -2.75
CA ASP A 113 -8.57 -26.98 -2.08
C ASP A 113 -9.67 -25.97 -1.72
N VAL A 114 -9.30 -24.77 -1.26
CA VAL A 114 -10.28 -23.75 -0.84
C VAL A 114 -10.09 -22.40 -1.51
N VAL A 115 -8.86 -21.92 -1.69
CA VAL A 115 -8.64 -20.53 -2.15
C VAL A 115 -9.00 -20.34 -3.61
N ARG A 116 -8.48 -21.19 -4.51
CA ARG A 116 -8.75 -21.08 -5.95
C ARG A 116 -10.25 -21.27 -6.26
N PRO A 117 -10.97 -22.26 -5.70
CA PRO A 117 -12.41 -22.37 -5.89
C PRO A 117 -13.19 -21.18 -5.35
N LEU A 118 -12.80 -20.65 -4.18
CA LEU A 118 -13.43 -19.47 -3.58
C LEU A 118 -13.21 -18.22 -4.43
N ALA A 119 -11.96 -17.90 -4.77
CA ALA A 119 -11.58 -16.76 -5.60
C ALA A 119 -12.29 -16.82 -6.95
N LYS A 120 -12.29 -17.98 -7.61
CA LYS A 120 -12.98 -18.18 -8.88
C LYS A 120 -14.46 -17.80 -8.78
N ARG A 121 -15.15 -18.27 -7.74
CA ARG A 121 -16.58 -17.98 -7.56
C ARG A 121 -16.85 -16.50 -7.30
N LEU A 122 -16.00 -15.82 -6.52
CA LEU A 122 -16.12 -14.39 -6.27
C LEU A 122 -15.88 -13.57 -7.55
N THR A 123 -14.86 -13.93 -8.32
CA THR A 123 -14.54 -13.27 -9.60
C THR A 123 -15.60 -13.52 -10.68
N GLU A 124 -16.22 -14.70 -10.72
CA GLU A 124 -17.37 -14.98 -11.61
C GLU A 124 -18.57 -14.04 -11.36
N ILE A 125 -18.67 -13.45 -10.17
CA ILE A 125 -19.72 -12.49 -9.79
C ILE A 125 -19.27 -11.03 -10.01
N GLY A 126 -18.02 -10.82 -10.42
CA GLY A 126 -17.47 -9.51 -10.76
C GLY A 126 -16.58 -8.88 -9.70
N PHE A 127 -16.26 -9.57 -8.60
CA PHE A 127 -15.34 -9.06 -7.58
C PHE A 127 -13.88 -9.23 -8.00
N ASN A 128 -13.06 -8.20 -7.77
CA ASN A 128 -11.63 -8.26 -7.98
C ASN A 128 -10.93 -8.84 -6.75
N ILE A 129 -10.36 -10.05 -6.88
CA ILE A 129 -9.80 -10.82 -5.76
C ILE A 129 -8.31 -11.04 -5.94
N TRP A 130 -7.54 -10.68 -4.92
CA TRP A 130 -6.08 -10.86 -4.90
C TRP A 130 -5.67 -11.98 -3.95
N TYR A 131 -5.03 -13.05 -4.43
CA TYR A 131 -4.66 -14.16 -3.55
C TYR A 131 -3.24 -14.69 -3.78
N ASP A 132 -2.69 -14.64 -5.00
CA ASP A 132 -1.37 -15.23 -5.28
C ASP A 132 -0.21 -14.63 -4.48
N GLU A 133 -0.24 -13.32 -4.18
CA GLU A 133 0.81 -12.66 -3.38
C GLU A 133 0.64 -12.80 -1.86
N PHE A 134 -0.49 -13.36 -1.39
CA PHE A 134 -0.78 -13.58 0.03
C PHE A 134 -0.67 -15.06 0.43
N GLU A 135 0.13 -15.79 -0.32
CA GLU A 135 0.56 -17.14 0.02
C GLU A 135 1.63 -17.09 1.12
N LEU A 136 1.28 -17.54 2.32
CA LEU A 136 2.15 -17.49 3.50
C LEU A 136 3.13 -18.67 3.55
N LYS A 137 4.39 -18.34 3.78
CA LYS A 137 5.52 -19.27 3.97
C LYS A 137 6.09 -19.17 5.38
N VAL A 138 6.87 -20.18 5.76
CA VAL A 138 7.52 -20.21 7.07
C VAL A 138 8.52 -19.05 7.16
N GLY A 139 8.39 -18.26 8.22
CA GLY A 139 9.24 -17.07 8.47
C GLY A 139 8.65 -15.76 7.96
N ASP A 140 7.53 -15.80 7.24
CA ASP A 140 6.79 -14.59 6.90
C ASP A 140 6.21 -13.93 8.17
N SER A 141 5.87 -12.64 8.09
CA SER A 141 5.12 -11.96 9.14
C SER A 141 3.65 -11.86 8.73
N LEU A 142 2.76 -12.52 9.47
CA LEU A 142 1.31 -12.50 9.22
C LEU A 142 0.77 -11.05 9.24
N ARG A 143 1.24 -10.25 10.21
CA ARG A 143 0.80 -8.87 10.38
C ARG A 143 1.11 -8.01 9.14
N GLN A 144 2.36 -8.01 8.69
CA GLN A 144 2.79 -7.29 7.48
C GLN A 144 2.03 -7.75 6.23
N SER A 145 1.75 -9.05 6.11
CA SER A 145 0.95 -9.59 5.00
C SER A 145 -0.47 -9.00 5.01
N ILE A 146 -1.12 -8.97 6.17
CA ILE A 146 -2.46 -8.36 6.33
C ILE A 146 -2.41 -6.85 6.10
N ASP A 147 -1.42 -6.14 6.64
CA ASP A 147 -1.22 -4.70 6.41
C ASP A 147 -1.12 -4.39 4.91
N LYS A 148 -0.29 -5.15 4.18
CA LYS A 148 -0.14 -5.03 2.72
C LYS A 148 -1.46 -5.29 1.99
N GLY A 149 -2.23 -6.28 2.43
CA GLY A 149 -3.55 -6.60 1.87
C GLY A 149 -4.55 -5.47 2.04
N LEU A 150 -4.68 -4.94 3.26
CA LEU A 150 -5.64 -3.87 3.57
C LEU A 150 -5.30 -2.52 2.93
N ILE A 151 -4.04 -2.26 2.59
CA ILE A 151 -3.66 -1.07 1.81
C ILE A 151 -4.27 -1.10 0.40
N ASN A 152 -4.44 -2.29 -0.18
CA ASN A 152 -4.84 -2.45 -1.58
C ASN A 152 -6.25 -3.04 -1.74
N SER A 153 -6.91 -3.42 -0.65
CA SER A 153 -8.18 -4.13 -0.68
C SER A 153 -9.18 -3.62 0.36
N ARG A 154 -10.48 -3.67 0.07
CA ARG A 154 -11.55 -3.32 1.02
C ARG A 154 -11.68 -4.33 2.17
N TYR A 155 -11.52 -5.62 1.86
CA TYR A 155 -11.67 -6.72 2.83
C TYR A 155 -10.48 -7.69 2.79
N GLY A 156 -10.25 -8.39 3.90
CA GLY A 156 -9.26 -9.46 4.01
C GLY A 156 -9.91 -10.79 4.42
N ILE A 157 -9.88 -11.78 3.53
CA ILE A 157 -10.36 -13.13 3.82
C ILE A 157 -9.18 -13.96 4.33
N ILE A 158 -9.31 -14.55 5.52
CA ILE A 158 -8.20 -15.29 6.15
C ILE A 158 -8.59 -16.77 6.29
N ILE A 159 -7.84 -17.64 5.62
CA ILE A 159 -8.04 -19.09 5.69
C ILE A 159 -7.30 -19.63 6.91
N LEU A 160 -8.08 -19.97 7.95
CA LEU A 160 -7.58 -20.61 9.16
C LEU A 160 -7.65 -22.12 8.95
N SER A 161 -6.51 -22.74 8.70
CA SER A 161 -6.34 -24.19 8.51
C SER A 161 -5.22 -24.75 9.39
N LYS A 162 -5.06 -26.07 9.41
CA LYS A 162 -3.89 -26.69 10.06
C LYS A 162 -2.57 -26.25 9.41
N ALA A 163 -2.55 -26.07 8.09
CA ALA A 163 -1.37 -25.60 7.36
C ALA A 163 -1.08 -24.12 7.66
N PHE A 164 -2.11 -23.30 7.88
CA PHE A 164 -1.95 -21.94 8.36
C PHE A 164 -1.27 -21.93 9.73
N PHE A 165 -1.78 -22.68 10.70
CA PHE A 165 -1.22 -22.66 12.05
C PHE A 165 0.15 -23.37 12.18
N SER A 166 0.55 -24.21 11.22
CA SER A 166 1.86 -24.86 11.23
C SER A 166 3.02 -23.91 10.90
N LYS A 167 2.74 -22.70 10.38
CA LYS A 167 3.77 -21.69 10.06
C LYS A 167 4.38 -21.00 11.30
N ASN A 168 4.06 -21.46 12.52
CA ASN A 168 4.62 -20.99 13.80
C ASN A 168 4.41 -19.49 14.07
N TRP A 169 3.20 -18.99 13.84
CA TRP A 169 2.83 -17.62 14.18
C TRP A 169 3.03 -17.34 15.67
N THR A 170 3.55 -16.15 15.98
CA THR A 170 3.63 -15.72 17.38
C THR A 170 2.22 -15.45 17.94
N LYS A 171 2.04 -15.65 19.25
CA LYS A 171 0.77 -15.25 19.92
C LYS A 171 0.43 -13.77 19.68
N TYR A 172 1.45 -12.93 19.55
CA TYR A 172 1.28 -11.51 19.26
C TYR A 172 0.67 -11.29 17.87
N GLU A 173 1.13 -11.98 16.84
CA GLU A 173 0.57 -11.87 15.48
C GLU A 173 -0.88 -12.38 15.41
N LEU A 174 -1.17 -13.52 16.04
CA LEU A 174 -2.52 -14.07 16.09
C LEU A 174 -3.49 -13.17 16.85
N ASN A 175 -3.04 -12.54 17.95
CA ASN A 175 -3.85 -11.54 18.66
C ASN A 175 -4.01 -10.25 17.84
N GLY A 176 -3.00 -9.86 17.06
CA GLY A 176 -3.08 -8.70 16.17
C GLY A 176 -4.17 -8.83 15.10
N LEU A 177 -4.38 -10.05 14.59
CA LEU A 177 -5.50 -10.36 13.69
C LEU A 177 -6.86 -10.05 14.35
N VAL A 178 -7.05 -10.49 15.61
CA VAL A 178 -8.28 -10.28 16.38
C VAL A 178 -8.50 -8.80 16.71
N ALA A 179 -7.44 -8.09 17.08
CA ALA A 179 -7.52 -6.68 17.43
C ALA A 179 -7.97 -5.83 16.23
N LYS A 180 -7.40 -6.08 15.03
CA LYS A 180 -7.80 -5.39 13.80
C LYS A 180 -9.27 -5.57 13.44
N GLU A 181 -9.79 -6.77 13.65
CA GLU A 181 -11.21 -7.06 13.41
C GLU A 181 -12.14 -6.24 14.33
N ILE A 182 -11.72 -5.99 15.58
CA ILE A 182 -12.48 -5.23 16.60
C ILE A 182 -12.47 -3.73 16.29
N ASP A 183 -11.31 -3.18 15.91
CA ASP A 183 -11.16 -1.74 15.70
C ASP A 183 -11.78 -1.27 14.36
N GLU A 184 -11.73 -2.08 13.31
CA GLU A 184 -12.06 -1.64 11.93
C GLU A 184 -13.41 -2.15 11.39
N LYS A 185 -14.35 -2.57 12.25
CA LYS A 185 -15.69 -3.07 11.84
C LYS A 185 -15.64 -4.12 10.71
N ASN A 186 -15.33 -5.38 11.05
CA ASN A 186 -15.58 -6.56 10.19
C ASN A 186 -14.90 -6.57 8.80
N ILE A 187 -13.81 -5.80 8.59
CA ILE A 187 -13.07 -5.86 7.32
C ILE A 187 -12.28 -7.16 7.14
N ILE A 188 -12.03 -7.90 8.22
CA ILE A 188 -11.37 -9.21 8.20
C ILE A 188 -12.43 -10.32 8.35
N LEU A 189 -12.42 -11.25 7.39
CA LEU A 189 -13.39 -12.34 7.27
C LEU A 189 -12.70 -13.70 7.48
N PRO A 190 -12.73 -14.26 8.71
CA PRO A 190 -12.11 -15.55 8.98
C PRO A 190 -12.93 -16.72 8.41
N ILE A 191 -12.24 -17.67 7.77
CA ILE A 191 -12.80 -18.93 7.29
C ILE A 191 -12.06 -20.09 7.95
N TRP A 192 -12.79 -20.94 8.66
CA TRP A 192 -12.28 -22.18 9.23
C TRP A 192 -12.24 -23.26 8.14
N HIS A 193 -11.04 -23.73 7.85
CA HIS A 193 -10.79 -24.76 6.85
C HIS A 193 -10.28 -26.06 7.46
N LYS A 194 -11.14 -27.09 7.47
CA LYS A 194 -10.83 -28.44 7.99
C LYS A 194 -10.20 -28.46 9.39
N ILE A 195 -10.64 -27.54 10.25
CA ILE A 195 -10.23 -27.41 11.66
C ILE A 195 -11.44 -27.47 12.58
N THR A 196 -11.21 -27.92 13.81
CA THR A 196 -12.23 -27.98 14.86
C THR A 196 -12.08 -26.82 15.84
N LYS A 197 -13.13 -26.59 16.65
CA LYS A 197 -13.07 -25.62 17.77
C LYS A 197 -11.94 -25.94 18.76
N ALA A 198 -11.68 -27.23 18.98
CA ALA A 198 -10.60 -27.68 19.86
C ALA A 198 -9.22 -27.33 19.30
N ASP A 199 -9.01 -27.49 17.99
CA ASP A 199 -7.78 -27.08 17.32
C ASP A 199 -7.55 -25.57 17.53
N LEU A 200 -8.58 -24.74 17.31
CA LEU A 200 -8.47 -23.29 17.51
C LEU A 200 -8.23 -22.87 18.95
N MET A 201 -8.84 -23.55 19.92
CA MET A 201 -8.56 -23.31 21.34
C MET A 201 -7.09 -23.55 21.69
N GLN A 202 -6.44 -24.52 21.02
CA GLN A 202 -5.02 -24.79 21.21
C GLN A 202 -4.13 -23.72 20.57
N TYR A 203 -4.48 -23.24 19.38
CA TYR A 203 -3.68 -22.23 18.67
C TYR A 203 -3.90 -20.81 19.20
N SER A 204 -5.15 -20.37 19.29
CA SER A 204 -5.52 -19.03 19.75
C SER A 204 -6.95 -19.00 20.29
N PRO A 205 -7.13 -19.05 21.62
CA PRO A 205 -8.44 -18.94 22.26
C PRO A 205 -9.23 -17.68 21.84
N SER A 206 -8.54 -16.58 21.54
CA SER A 206 -9.16 -15.31 21.11
C SER A 206 -9.88 -15.39 19.76
N LEU A 207 -9.55 -16.37 18.92
CA LEU A 207 -10.20 -16.61 17.62
C LEU A 207 -11.44 -17.52 17.72
N VAL A 208 -11.64 -18.18 18.86
CA VAL A 208 -12.66 -19.23 19.04
C VAL A 208 -14.06 -18.67 19.16
N ASP A 209 -14.20 -17.52 19.81
CA ASP A 209 -15.49 -16.87 20.07
C ASP A 209 -15.94 -15.97 18.91
N LYS A 210 -15.22 -16.01 17.79
CA LYS A 210 -15.51 -15.22 16.59
C LYS A 210 -16.44 -15.98 15.64
N VAL A 211 -17.36 -15.24 15.03
CA VAL A 211 -18.25 -15.77 13.99
C VAL A 211 -17.42 -15.95 12.72
N ALA A 212 -17.17 -17.20 12.36
CA ALA A 212 -16.41 -17.57 11.17
C ALA A 212 -17.23 -18.48 10.25
N LEU A 213 -16.93 -18.42 8.96
CA LEU A 213 -17.45 -19.38 7.98
C LEU A 213 -16.68 -20.69 8.12
N ASP A 214 -17.36 -21.83 7.96
CA ASP A 214 -16.77 -23.14 8.28
C ASP A 214 -16.99 -24.11 7.13
N THR A 215 -15.89 -24.50 6.47
CA THR A 215 -15.90 -25.42 5.32
C THR A 215 -16.27 -26.86 5.69
N THR A 216 -16.25 -27.22 6.98
CA THR A 216 -16.73 -28.53 7.44
C THR A 216 -18.26 -28.59 7.51
N LYS A 217 -18.91 -27.42 7.59
CA LYS A 217 -20.37 -27.29 7.72
C LYS A 217 -21.05 -26.81 6.45
N LYS A 218 -20.33 -26.06 5.60
CA LYS A 218 -20.85 -25.43 4.40
C LYS A 218 -19.97 -25.73 3.20
N SER A 219 -20.58 -25.86 2.03
CA SER A 219 -19.83 -25.94 0.77
C SER A 219 -19.10 -24.62 0.49
N ILE A 220 -18.01 -24.67 -0.29
CA ILE A 220 -17.28 -23.46 -0.72
C ILE A 220 -18.21 -22.49 -1.46
N LYS A 221 -19.16 -23.01 -2.25
CA LYS A 221 -20.16 -22.19 -2.94
C LYS A 221 -21.00 -21.38 -1.95
N THR A 222 -21.54 -22.04 -0.92
CA THR A 222 -22.34 -21.37 0.12
C THR A 222 -21.52 -20.35 0.90
N ILE A 223 -20.24 -20.64 1.16
CA ILE A 223 -19.32 -19.70 1.81
C ILE A 223 -19.09 -18.48 0.91
N ALA A 224 -18.83 -18.70 -0.38
CA ALA A 224 -18.66 -17.61 -1.35
C ALA A 224 -19.90 -16.73 -1.44
N ASP A 225 -21.09 -17.33 -1.52
CA ASP A 225 -22.36 -16.58 -1.59
C ASP A 225 -22.56 -15.70 -0.32
N GLN A 226 -22.15 -16.16 0.87
CA GLN A 226 -22.18 -15.34 2.09
C GLN A 226 -21.13 -14.24 2.12
N ILE A 227 -19.96 -14.47 1.52
CA ILE A 227 -18.93 -13.42 1.39
C ILE A 227 -19.41 -12.35 0.41
N ILE A 228 -20.08 -12.75 -0.68
CA ILE A 228 -20.65 -11.82 -1.67
C ILE A 228 -21.60 -10.84 -0.99
N GLU A 229 -22.46 -11.31 -0.08
CA GLU A 229 -23.37 -10.44 0.68
C GLU A 229 -22.61 -9.36 1.48
N VAL A 230 -21.46 -9.71 2.05
CA VAL A 230 -20.60 -8.77 2.79
C VAL A 230 -19.87 -7.80 1.85
N LEU A 231 -19.27 -8.30 0.76
CA LEU A 231 -18.54 -7.45 -0.19
C LEU A 231 -19.43 -6.46 -0.95
N SER A 232 -20.72 -6.79 -1.05
CA SER A 232 -21.76 -5.95 -1.69
C SER A 232 -22.34 -4.88 -0.76
N SER A 233 -22.04 -4.93 0.54
CA SER A 233 -22.45 -3.92 1.52
C SER A 233 -21.54 -2.69 1.52
#